data_AF-A0A0C9MYK5-F1
#
_entry.id   AF-A0A0C9MYK5-F1
#
_cell.length_a   1.000
_cell.length_b   1.000
_cell.length_c   1.000
_cell.angle_alpha   90.00
_cell.angle_beta   90.00
_cell.angle_gamma   90.00
#
_symmetry.space_group_name_H-M   'P 1'
#
loop_
_entity.id
_entity.type
_entity.pdbx_description
1 polymer ?
#
loop_
_entity_poly.entity_id
_entity_poly.type
_entity_poly.pdbx_seq_one_letter_code
_entity_poly.pdbx_strand_id
1 'polypeptide(L)'
;MLVATLAIATSCTPTHRAPPHVTLDIPPPTPRTLLRQLALDVPDDAVPDRPIADTPIEMAAAPAFSGIARTARDAARAAECLTAAIYYEARSEPIDGQRAVAQVVLNRVRDRAFPKSICGVVYQGSERSTGCQFSFTCDGSMLRPRDPAAWARASAVAQGALAGLVYAPIGAATFYHASYVLPWWASSLSRIGSVGSHIFYRWRGALERDLSFRQDYAGVEPAIPVHVAAASTDMTPSMPEAAHGVVIHRGELDRGPSASAPVTMAGVRIHRNGIAHDTADAAQEVVVGEESDPS
;
A
#
# COMPACT_ATOMS: atom_id res chain seq x y z
N MET A 1 -48.72 62.31 -40.58
CA MET A 1 -47.72 62.51 -39.50
C MET A 1 -48.01 61.50 -38.40
N LEU A 2 -47.18 60.46 -38.28
CA LEU A 2 -47.29 59.45 -37.22
C LEU A 2 -46.08 59.65 -36.30
N VAL A 3 -46.31 60.01 -35.04
CA VAL A 3 -45.25 60.20 -34.04
C VAL A 3 -45.17 58.92 -33.23
N ALA A 4 -44.04 58.20 -33.35
CA ALA A 4 -43.75 57.01 -32.56
C ALA A 4 -43.13 57.41 -31.22
N THR A 5 -43.85 57.16 -30.13
CA THR A 5 -43.37 57.38 -28.76
C THR A 5 -42.57 56.16 -28.30
N LEU A 6 -41.26 56.35 -28.09
CA LEU A 6 -40.36 55.33 -27.57
C LEU A 6 -40.39 55.37 -26.03
N ALA A 7 -40.94 54.33 -25.40
CA ALA A 7 -40.90 54.16 -23.95
C ALA A 7 -39.58 53.47 -23.55
N ILE A 8 -38.71 54.20 -22.84
CA ILE A 8 -37.47 53.66 -22.28
C ILE A 8 -37.79 53.13 -20.88
N ALA A 9 -37.82 51.80 -20.74
CA ALA A 9 -37.92 51.15 -19.43
C ALA A 9 -36.51 50.96 -18.85
N THR A 10 -36.14 51.79 -17.88
CA THR A 10 -34.91 51.65 -17.08
C THR A 10 -35.13 50.57 -16.02
N SER A 11 -34.61 49.37 -16.28
CA SER A 11 -34.55 48.28 -15.30
C SER A 11 -33.41 48.53 -14.32
N CYS A 12 -33.74 49.06 -13.13
CA CYS A 12 -32.82 49.09 -12.00
C CYS A 12 -32.74 47.69 -11.37
N THR A 13 -31.85 46.83 -11.86
CA THR A 13 -31.47 45.62 -11.10
C THR A 13 -30.47 46.01 -10.03
N PRO A 14 -30.77 45.82 -8.72
CA PRO A 14 -29.81 46.10 -7.67
C PRO A 14 -28.62 45.14 -7.83
N THR A 15 -27.43 45.70 -8.04
CA THR A 15 -26.18 44.95 -8.01
C THR A 15 -25.99 44.39 -6.61
N HIS A 16 -26.29 43.10 -6.42
CA HIS A 16 -26.05 42.41 -5.17
C HIS A 16 -24.54 42.28 -4.96
N ARG A 17 -23.94 43.24 -4.25
CA ARG A 17 -22.52 43.21 -3.89
C ARG A 17 -22.33 41.99 -2.99
N ALA A 18 -21.58 41.00 -3.45
CA ALA A 18 -21.20 39.86 -2.63
C ALA A 18 -20.57 40.39 -1.33
N PRO A 19 -20.94 39.83 -0.15
CA PRO A 19 -20.32 40.24 1.09
C PRO A 19 -18.80 40.04 0.99
N PRO A 20 -17.98 40.91 1.60
CA PRO A 20 -16.54 40.70 1.63
C PRO A 20 -16.27 39.36 2.32
N HIS A 21 -15.74 38.40 1.57
CA HIS A 21 -15.20 37.18 2.15
C HIS A 21 -13.96 37.56 2.94
N VAL A 22 -14.06 37.49 4.26
CA VAL A 22 -12.89 37.55 5.13
C VAL A 22 -12.17 36.21 5.01
N THR A 23 -11.17 36.15 4.14
CA THR A 23 -10.17 35.08 4.19
C THR A 23 -9.36 35.29 5.47
N LEU A 24 -9.69 34.53 6.51
CA LEU A 24 -8.78 34.36 7.63
C LEU A 24 -7.55 33.62 7.07
N ASP A 25 -6.43 34.31 6.96
CA ASP A 25 -5.11 33.70 6.72
C ASP A 25 -4.75 32.89 7.96
N ILE A 26 -5.36 31.72 8.11
CA ILE A 26 -4.97 30.73 9.10
C ILE A 26 -3.62 30.17 8.61
N PRO A 27 -2.50 30.45 9.29
CA PRO A 27 -1.23 29.90 8.88
C PRO A 27 -1.35 28.37 8.88
N PRO A 28 -0.79 27.67 7.86
CA PRO A 28 -0.82 26.21 7.84
C PRO A 28 -0.24 25.66 9.15
N PRO A 29 -0.79 24.57 9.69
CA PRO A 29 -0.30 24.02 10.95
C PRO A 29 1.20 23.73 10.85
N THR A 30 1.95 24.06 11.89
CA THR A 30 3.36 23.68 11.95
C THR A 30 3.47 22.14 11.92
N PRO A 31 4.59 21.59 11.41
CA PRO A 31 4.80 20.14 11.38
C PRO A 31 4.51 19.45 12.73
N ARG A 32 5.01 20.01 13.84
CA ARG A 32 4.76 19.48 15.19
C ARG A 32 3.28 19.53 15.60
N THR A 33 2.56 20.59 15.24
CA THR A 33 1.13 20.70 15.54
C THR A 33 0.32 19.69 14.72
N LEU A 34 0.64 19.53 13.44
CA LEU A 34 0.00 18.52 12.58
C LEU A 34 0.19 17.11 13.14
N LEU A 35 1.43 16.73 13.48
CA LEU A 35 1.74 15.39 13.99
C LEU A 35 1.02 15.09 15.32
N ARG A 36 0.95 16.08 16.22
CA ARG A 36 0.16 15.96 17.46
C ARG A 36 -1.33 15.79 17.21
N GLN A 37 -1.90 16.56 16.28
CA GLN A 37 -3.32 16.45 15.93
C GLN A 37 -3.66 15.13 15.24
N LEU A 38 -2.71 14.54 14.50
CA LEU A 38 -2.83 13.19 13.94
C LEU A 38 -2.64 12.08 14.99
N ALA A 39 -2.33 12.42 16.25
CA ALA A 39 -2.05 11.50 17.34
C ALA A 39 -0.95 10.45 17.00
N LEU A 40 0.03 10.86 16.19
CA LEU A 40 1.18 10.05 15.81
C LEU A 40 2.31 10.20 16.82
N ASP A 41 2.89 9.07 17.23
CA ASP A 41 4.02 9.03 18.16
C ASP A 41 5.32 9.25 17.39
N VAL A 42 5.61 10.51 17.05
CA VAL A 42 6.80 10.88 16.28
C VAL A 42 7.96 11.20 17.22
N PRO A 43 9.17 10.64 17.01
CA PRO A 43 10.36 11.03 17.76
C PRO A 43 10.63 12.53 17.65
N ASP A 44 11.03 13.17 18.76
CA ASP A 44 11.26 14.64 18.81
C ASP A 44 12.30 15.13 17.80
N ASP A 45 13.29 14.29 17.49
CA ASP A 45 14.37 14.55 16.53
C ASP A 45 13.94 14.37 15.07
N ALA A 46 12.76 13.77 14.82
CA ALA A 46 12.24 13.53 13.47
C ALA A 46 11.40 14.69 12.93
N VAL A 47 11.07 15.70 13.76
CA VAL A 47 10.21 16.81 13.34
C VAL A 47 11.03 18.06 13.01
N PRO A 48 11.04 18.49 11.73
CA PRO A 48 11.77 19.69 11.34
C PRO A 48 11.18 20.93 12.02
N ASP A 49 12.05 21.78 12.58
CA ASP A 49 11.72 23.07 13.19
C ASP A 49 11.43 24.19 12.18
N ARG A 50 11.51 23.88 10.88
CA ARG A 50 11.39 24.85 9.79
C ARG A 50 10.04 24.72 9.07
N PRO A 51 9.50 25.82 8.52
CA PRO A 51 8.31 25.77 7.68
C PRO A 51 8.51 24.80 6.50
N ILE A 52 7.43 24.11 6.14
CA ILE A 52 7.42 23.11 5.07
C ILE A 52 7.66 23.82 3.74
N ALA A 53 8.89 23.85 3.27
CA ALA A 53 9.19 24.22 1.89
C ALA A 53 8.66 23.12 0.97
N ASP A 54 7.80 23.49 0.01
CA ASP A 54 7.07 22.59 -0.88
C ASP A 54 7.94 22.15 -2.06
N THR A 55 9.17 21.69 -1.79
CA THR A 55 10.01 21.11 -2.84
C THR A 55 9.52 19.68 -3.10
N PRO A 56 9.04 19.37 -4.31
CA PRO A 56 8.58 18.04 -4.64
C PRO A 56 9.75 17.05 -4.53
N ILE A 57 9.58 16.00 -3.73
CA ILE A 57 10.37 14.79 -3.89
C ILE A 57 9.66 13.96 -4.95
N GLU A 58 10.32 13.60 -6.03
CA GLU A 58 9.74 12.68 -7.01
C GLU A 58 10.13 11.25 -6.64
N MET A 59 9.26 10.57 -5.89
CA MET A 59 9.31 9.12 -5.76
C MET A 59 8.22 8.49 -6.61
N ALA A 60 8.60 7.98 -7.78
CA ALA A 60 7.68 7.30 -8.69
C ALA A 60 7.11 5.99 -8.09
N ALA A 61 7.84 5.36 -7.16
CA ALA A 61 7.43 4.16 -6.45
C ALA A 61 8.09 4.09 -5.06
N ALA A 62 7.48 3.36 -4.13
CA ALA A 62 8.14 3.00 -2.87
C ALA A 62 9.25 1.97 -3.12
N PRO A 63 10.30 1.92 -2.28
CA PRO A 63 11.22 0.79 -2.27
C PRO A 63 10.47 -0.50 -1.98
N ALA A 64 10.96 -1.63 -2.51
CA ALA A 64 10.45 -2.95 -2.12
C ALA A 64 10.57 -3.15 -0.60
N PHE A 65 9.61 -3.85 -0.02
CA PHE A 65 9.73 -4.25 1.38
C PHE A 65 10.73 -5.41 1.48
N SER A 66 11.78 -5.22 2.26
CA SER A 66 12.85 -6.21 2.48
C SER A 66 13.03 -6.53 3.97
N GLY A 67 12.03 -6.23 4.80
CA GLY A 67 12.06 -6.49 6.22
C GLY A 67 12.02 -7.99 6.51
N ILE A 68 12.93 -8.47 7.36
CA ILE A 68 13.00 -9.88 7.75
C ILE A 68 12.45 -10.02 9.17
N ALA A 69 11.43 -10.86 9.32
CA ALA A 69 10.91 -11.25 10.63
C ALA A 69 11.95 -12.10 11.39
N ARG A 70 12.07 -11.90 12.70
CA ARG A 70 13.07 -12.59 13.53
C ARG A 70 12.74 -14.06 13.73
N THR A 71 11.46 -14.41 13.71
CA THR A 71 10.99 -15.78 13.88
C THR A 71 9.91 -16.12 12.86
N ALA A 72 9.68 -17.42 12.63
CA ALA A 72 8.55 -17.88 11.81
C ALA A 72 7.20 -17.45 12.40
N ARG A 73 7.10 -17.32 13.73
CA ARG A 73 5.91 -16.81 14.41
C ARG A 73 5.68 -15.34 14.07
N ASP A 74 6.72 -14.51 14.11
CA ASP A 74 6.64 -13.11 13.72
C ASP A 74 6.24 -12.98 12.25
N ALA A 75 6.81 -13.80 11.36
CA ALA A 75 6.45 -13.82 9.94
C ALA A 75 4.96 -14.16 9.73
N ALA A 76 4.45 -15.19 10.41
CA ALA A 76 3.05 -15.58 10.35
C ALA A 76 2.12 -14.47 10.86
N ARG A 77 2.48 -13.83 11.97
CA ARG A 77 1.71 -12.69 12.53
C ARG A 77 1.70 -11.50 11.60
N ALA A 78 2.84 -11.15 11.02
CA ALA A 78 2.96 -10.06 10.05
C ALA A 78 2.03 -10.29 8.85
N ALA A 79 2.04 -11.50 8.28
CA ALA A 79 1.16 -11.88 7.19
C ALA A 79 -0.32 -11.81 7.58
N GLU A 80 -0.69 -12.29 8.78
CA GLU A 80 -2.07 -12.24 9.27
C GLU A 80 -2.55 -10.80 9.48
N CYS A 81 -1.75 -9.96 10.15
CA CYS A 81 -2.09 -8.55 10.40
C CYS A 81 -2.23 -7.76 9.09
N LEU A 82 -1.33 -7.98 8.12
CA LEU A 82 -1.43 -7.33 6.82
C LEU A 82 -2.66 -7.82 6.05
N THR A 83 -2.94 -9.13 6.09
CA THR A 83 -4.15 -9.71 5.48
C THR A 83 -5.41 -9.09 6.08
N ALA A 84 -5.48 -8.97 7.40
CA ALA A 84 -6.61 -8.36 8.10
C ALA A 84 -6.84 -6.92 7.65
N ALA A 85 -5.78 -6.11 7.61
CA ALA A 85 -5.88 -4.72 7.14
C ALA A 85 -6.42 -4.64 5.71
N ILE A 86 -5.90 -5.43 4.78
CA ILE A 86 -6.37 -5.45 3.39
C ILE A 86 -7.84 -5.90 3.31
N TYR A 87 -8.20 -6.95 4.04
CA TYR A 87 -9.56 -7.49 4.02
C TYR A 87 -10.58 -6.46 4.53
N TYR A 88 -10.35 -5.89 5.71
CA TYR A 88 -11.33 -4.99 6.32
C TYR A 88 -11.41 -3.63 5.63
N GLU A 89 -10.32 -3.15 5.03
CA GLU A 89 -10.27 -1.85 4.37
C GLU A 89 -10.63 -1.92 2.87
N ALA A 90 -10.38 -3.05 2.20
CA ALA A 90 -10.40 -3.09 0.74
C ALA A 90 -10.95 -4.39 0.13
N ARG A 91 -11.63 -5.27 0.89
CA ARG A 91 -12.21 -6.52 0.32
C ARG A 91 -13.16 -6.29 -0.86
N SER A 92 -13.85 -5.15 -0.87
CA SER A 92 -14.80 -4.76 -1.93
C SER A 92 -14.17 -3.90 -3.03
N GLU A 93 -12.88 -3.59 -2.90
CA GLU A 93 -12.13 -2.81 -3.89
C GLU A 93 -11.56 -3.73 -4.99
N PRO A 94 -11.23 -3.16 -6.17
CA PRO A 94 -10.40 -3.83 -7.16
C PRO A 94 -9.09 -4.33 -6.55
N ILE A 95 -8.44 -5.30 -7.19
CA ILE A 95 -7.17 -5.87 -6.70
C ILE A 95 -6.09 -4.79 -6.47
N ASP A 96 -6.10 -3.75 -7.29
CA ASP A 96 -5.19 -2.62 -7.16
C ASP A 96 -5.49 -1.76 -5.92
N GLY A 97 -6.75 -1.66 -5.49
CA GLY A 97 -7.10 -1.03 -4.21
C GLY A 97 -6.57 -1.83 -3.01
N GLN A 98 -6.64 -3.17 -3.08
CA GLN A 98 -6.06 -4.04 -2.05
C GLN A 98 -4.53 -3.92 -1.98
N ARG A 99 -3.87 -3.92 -3.14
CA ARG A 99 -2.42 -3.68 -3.25
C ARG A 99 -2.03 -2.31 -2.71
N ALA A 100 -2.84 -1.29 -2.98
CA ALA A 100 -2.61 0.05 -2.48
C ALA A 100 -2.68 0.12 -0.94
N VAL A 101 -3.70 -0.49 -0.32
CA VAL A 101 -3.77 -0.57 1.16
C VAL A 101 -2.57 -1.33 1.74
N ALA A 102 -2.19 -2.46 1.14
CA ALA A 102 -1.01 -3.21 1.56
C ALA A 102 0.26 -2.34 1.54
N GLN A 103 0.45 -1.60 0.45
CA GLN A 103 1.59 -0.71 0.28
C GLN A 103 1.58 0.45 1.30
N VAL A 104 0.42 1.02 1.65
CA VAL A 104 0.32 2.03 2.71
C VAL A 104 0.80 1.48 4.06
N VAL A 105 0.37 0.28 4.45
CA VAL A 105 0.80 -0.35 5.71
C VAL A 105 2.32 -0.52 5.71
N LEU A 106 2.90 -1.05 4.63
CA LEU A 106 4.35 -1.25 4.55
C LEU A 106 5.12 0.08 4.48
N ASN A 107 4.56 1.13 3.88
CA ASN A 107 5.14 2.47 3.91
C ASN A 107 5.15 3.03 5.35
N ARG A 108 4.05 2.87 6.10
CA ARG A 108 3.98 3.27 7.51
C ARG A 108 5.01 2.54 8.37
N VAL A 109 5.18 1.23 8.21
CA VAL A 109 6.22 0.47 8.95
C VAL A 109 7.61 1.08 8.76
N ARG A 110 7.87 1.66 7.59
CA ARG A 110 9.15 2.28 7.22
C ARG A 110 9.18 3.80 7.41
N ASP A 111 8.15 4.38 8.03
CA ASP A 111 8.03 5.80 8.29
C ASP A 111 8.17 6.07 9.80
N ARG A 112 9.00 7.05 10.17
CA ARG A 112 9.33 7.35 11.57
C ARG A 112 8.15 7.86 12.40
N ALA A 113 7.05 8.26 11.77
CA ALA A 113 5.85 8.70 12.47
C ALA A 113 4.92 7.55 12.88
N PHE A 114 5.25 6.30 12.55
CA PHE A 114 4.40 5.14 12.77
C PHE A 114 5.17 4.00 13.46
N PRO A 115 4.44 3.02 14.05
CA PRO A 115 5.05 1.84 14.64
C PRO A 115 5.94 1.06 13.66
N LYS A 116 7.02 0.47 14.19
CA LYS A 116 8.05 -0.23 13.40
C LYS A 116 7.69 -1.68 13.04
N SER A 117 6.44 -2.09 13.22
CA SER A 117 5.96 -3.46 13.00
C SER A 117 4.59 -3.46 12.32
N ILE A 118 4.27 -4.52 11.59
CA ILE A 118 3.04 -4.55 10.77
C ILE A 118 1.82 -4.58 11.66
N CYS A 119 1.78 -5.49 12.64
CA CYS A 119 0.69 -5.53 13.61
C CYS A 119 0.66 -4.25 14.45
N GLY A 120 1.81 -3.64 14.75
CA GLY A 120 1.88 -2.35 15.44
C GLY A 120 1.15 -1.25 14.66
N VAL A 121 1.36 -1.17 13.34
CA VAL A 121 0.67 -0.21 12.46
C VAL A 121 -0.83 -0.53 12.37
N VAL A 122 -1.17 -1.80 12.15
CA VAL A 122 -2.57 -2.23 11.92
C VAL A 122 -3.44 -2.02 13.16
N TYR A 123 -2.90 -2.27 14.35
CA TYR A 123 -3.61 -2.10 15.62
C TYR A 123 -3.25 -0.81 16.35
N GLN A 124 -2.64 0.16 15.66
CA GLN A 124 -2.30 1.43 16.25
C GLN A 124 -3.54 2.14 16.79
N GLY A 125 -3.53 2.45 18.08
CA GLY A 125 -4.63 3.15 18.76
C GLY A 125 -5.78 2.24 19.20
N SER A 126 -5.76 0.93 18.96
CA SER A 126 -6.87 0.03 19.33
C SER A 126 -7.12 -0.09 20.84
N GLU A 127 -6.22 0.43 21.67
CA GLU A 127 -6.33 0.48 23.14
C GLU A 127 -6.67 1.88 23.65
N ARG A 128 -6.71 2.89 22.77
CA ARG A 128 -6.95 4.29 23.12
C ARG A 128 -8.44 4.60 23.06
N SER A 129 -8.92 5.45 23.97
CA SER A 129 -10.27 6.02 23.89
C SER A 129 -10.41 7.08 22.79
N THR A 130 -9.29 7.59 22.27
CA THR A 130 -9.25 8.66 21.27
C THR A 130 -9.52 8.17 19.83
N GLY A 131 -9.70 6.87 19.64
CA GLY A 131 -9.96 6.26 18.34
C GLY A 131 -8.78 5.45 17.80
N CYS A 132 -9.05 4.76 16.69
CA CYS A 132 -8.21 3.70 16.16
C CYS A 132 -7.81 4.01 14.72
N GLN A 133 -6.56 3.69 14.35
CA GLN A 133 -6.04 4.00 13.03
C GLN A 133 -6.79 3.27 11.93
N PHE A 134 -7.18 2.02 12.18
CA PHE A 134 -8.06 1.23 11.32
C PHE A 134 -9.35 0.95 12.07
N SER A 135 -10.49 1.37 11.53
CA SER A 135 -11.76 1.36 12.29
C SER A 135 -12.19 -0.04 12.71
N PHE A 136 -11.89 -1.04 11.87
CA PHE A 136 -12.25 -2.44 12.11
C PHE A 136 -11.69 -3.00 13.42
N THR A 137 -10.61 -2.39 13.94
CA THR A 137 -9.98 -2.78 15.20
C THR A 137 -10.80 -2.39 16.43
N CYS A 138 -11.81 -1.53 16.26
CA CYS A 138 -12.58 -0.95 17.35
C CYS A 138 -14.11 -0.92 17.13
N ASP A 139 -14.57 -1.09 15.89
CA ASP A 139 -16.01 -1.07 15.54
C ASP A 139 -16.70 -2.44 15.66
N GLY A 140 -15.98 -3.48 16.09
CA GLY A 140 -16.48 -4.84 16.24
C GLY A 140 -16.58 -5.64 14.93
N SER A 141 -16.08 -5.12 13.80
CA SER A 141 -16.09 -5.82 12.50
C SER A 141 -15.42 -7.19 12.55
N MET A 142 -14.41 -7.36 13.42
CA MET A 142 -13.72 -8.64 13.57
C MET A 142 -14.61 -9.72 14.18
N LEU A 143 -15.65 -9.37 14.95
CA LEU A 143 -16.57 -10.34 15.55
C LEU A 143 -17.48 -11.02 14.51
N ARG A 144 -17.52 -10.51 13.28
CA ARG A 144 -18.34 -11.05 12.20
C ARG A 144 -17.57 -12.13 11.44
N PRO A 145 -18.26 -13.19 10.96
CA PRO A 145 -17.64 -14.18 10.08
C PRO A 145 -17.01 -13.53 8.85
N ARG A 146 -15.83 -14.01 8.48
CA ARG A 146 -15.09 -13.57 7.29
C ARG A 146 -15.59 -14.33 6.08
N ASP A 147 -15.64 -13.66 4.93
CA ASP A 147 -15.80 -14.30 3.63
C ASP A 147 -14.49 -15.03 3.28
N PRO A 148 -14.49 -16.37 3.12
CA PRO A 148 -13.27 -17.14 2.87
C PRO A 148 -12.57 -16.76 1.57
N ALA A 149 -13.33 -16.47 0.50
CA ALA A 149 -12.77 -16.14 -0.80
C ALA A 149 -12.15 -14.74 -0.79
N ALA A 150 -12.80 -13.77 -0.16
CA ALA A 150 -12.25 -12.43 0.01
C ALA A 150 -11.02 -12.44 0.94
N TRP A 151 -11.03 -13.25 2.00
CA TRP A 151 -9.86 -13.43 2.87
C TRP A 151 -8.67 -14.03 2.11
N ALA A 152 -8.90 -15.08 1.32
CA ALA A 152 -7.85 -15.70 0.51
C ALA A 152 -7.23 -14.70 -0.50
N ARG A 153 -8.05 -13.85 -1.15
CA ARG A 153 -7.56 -12.78 -2.03
C ARG A 153 -6.70 -11.77 -1.28
N ALA A 154 -7.18 -11.27 -0.14
CA ALA A 154 -6.42 -10.35 0.70
C ALA A 154 -5.09 -10.96 1.17
N SER A 155 -5.10 -12.25 1.51
CA SER A 155 -3.91 -12.99 1.93
C SER A 155 -2.88 -13.10 0.81
N ALA A 156 -3.32 -13.43 -0.41
CA ALA A 156 -2.43 -13.47 -1.57
C ALA A 156 -1.77 -12.10 -1.85
N VAL A 157 -2.52 -11.01 -1.71
CA VAL A 157 -1.97 -9.64 -1.83
C VAL A 157 -0.95 -9.36 -0.73
N ALA A 158 -1.28 -9.71 0.52
CA ALA A 158 -0.37 -9.55 1.65
C ALA A 158 0.96 -10.28 1.43
N GLN A 159 0.90 -11.55 1.05
CA GLN A 159 2.08 -12.37 0.79
C GLN A 159 2.93 -11.79 -0.35
N GLY A 160 2.30 -11.35 -1.43
CA GLY A 160 3.00 -10.69 -2.53
C GLY A 160 3.73 -9.42 -2.08
N ALA A 161 3.06 -8.57 -1.30
CA ALA A 161 3.65 -7.33 -0.80
C ALA A 161 4.82 -7.60 0.17
N LEU A 162 4.69 -8.61 1.05
CA LEU A 162 5.75 -9.06 1.96
C LEU A 162 6.95 -9.67 1.22
N ALA A 163 6.70 -10.31 0.07
CA ALA A 163 7.72 -10.80 -0.85
C ALA A 163 8.36 -9.69 -1.72
N GLY A 164 7.99 -8.43 -1.50
CA GLY A 164 8.59 -7.27 -2.15
C GLY A 164 7.86 -6.76 -3.39
N LEU A 165 6.66 -7.26 -3.71
CA LEU A 165 5.84 -6.67 -4.77
C LEU A 165 5.41 -5.25 -4.38
N VAL A 166 5.74 -4.28 -5.23
CA VAL A 166 5.45 -2.86 -5.01
C VAL A 166 4.27 -2.42 -5.86
N TYR A 167 3.31 -1.74 -5.24
CA TYR A 167 2.27 -1.04 -5.98
C TYR A 167 2.71 0.41 -6.24
N ALA A 168 3.41 0.61 -7.35
CA ALA A 168 4.04 1.88 -7.72
C ALA A 168 3.10 3.11 -7.74
N PRO A 169 1.83 3.03 -8.23
CA PRO A 169 0.99 4.22 -8.43
C PRO A 169 0.71 5.07 -7.18
N ILE A 170 0.89 4.53 -5.97
CA ILE A 170 0.71 5.31 -4.73
C ILE A 170 2.03 5.74 -4.08
N GLY A 171 3.19 5.40 -4.66
CA GLY A 171 4.50 5.82 -4.18
C GLY A 171 4.67 5.72 -2.66
N ALA A 172 5.00 6.85 -2.04
CA ALA A 172 5.22 7.01 -0.60
C ALA A 172 3.94 7.24 0.24
N ALA A 173 2.76 6.88 -0.25
CA ALA A 173 1.51 7.10 0.48
C ALA A 173 1.54 6.48 1.90
N THR A 174 1.16 7.28 2.90
CA THR A 174 0.97 6.85 4.29
C THR A 174 -0.44 7.16 4.79
N PHE A 175 -1.26 7.84 3.99
CA PHE A 175 -2.63 8.21 4.33
C PHE A 175 -3.56 7.95 3.15
N TYR A 176 -4.81 7.59 3.45
CA TYR A 176 -5.89 7.58 2.48
C TYR A 176 -7.23 7.84 3.17
N HIS A 177 -8.24 8.16 2.38
CA HIS A 177 -9.63 8.15 2.82
C HIS A 177 -10.54 7.73 1.66
N ALA A 178 -11.74 7.27 2.00
CA ALA A 178 -12.77 6.97 1.00
C ALA A 178 -13.31 8.28 0.38
N SER A 179 -13.55 8.29 -0.92
CA SER A 179 -13.88 9.50 -1.71
C SER A 179 -15.14 10.26 -1.27
N TYR A 180 -15.96 9.65 -0.40
CA TYR A 180 -17.17 10.23 0.18
C TYR A 180 -16.95 10.86 1.58
N VAL A 181 -15.70 10.91 2.07
CA VAL A 181 -15.30 11.54 3.34
C VAL A 181 -14.36 12.70 3.07
N LEU A 182 -14.46 13.80 3.83
CA LEU A 182 -13.53 14.92 3.76
C LEU A 182 -12.81 15.12 5.10
N PRO A 183 -11.63 14.50 5.31
CA PRO A 183 -10.90 14.66 6.54
C PRO A 183 -10.15 16.00 6.59
N TRP A 184 -10.10 16.62 7.78
CA TRP A 184 -9.47 17.91 8.01
C TRP A 184 -7.97 17.95 7.64
N TRP A 185 -7.28 16.82 7.75
CA TRP A 185 -5.85 16.71 7.47
C TRP A 185 -5.50 16.66 5.98
N ALA A 186 -6.48 16.41 5.08
CA ALA A 186 -6.21 16.19 3.66
C ALA A 186 -5.51 17.37 2.98
N SER A 187 -5.83 18.60 3.39
CA SER A 187 -5.20 19.82 2.85
C SER A 187 -3.76 20.04 3.36
N SER A 188 -3.39 19.40 4.48
CA SER A 188 -2.05 19.50 5.07
C SER A 188 -1.04 18.53 4.43
N LEU A 189 -1.51 17.64 3.54
CA LEU A 189 -0.73 16.60 2.88
C LEU A 189 -0.71 16.79 1.36
N SER A 190 0.20 16.10 0.68
CA SER A 190 0.24 16.09 -0.78
C SER A 190 -0.61 14.94 -1.33
N ARG A 191 -1.66 15.27 -2.08
CA ARG A 191 -2.51 14.29 -2.78
C ARG A 191 -1.72 13.62 -3.90
N ILE A 192 -1.80 12.29 -3.98
CA ILE A 192 -1.18 11.50 -5.05
C ILE A 192 -2.21 11.22 -6.14
N GLY A 193 -3.35 10.67 -5.78
CA GLY A 193 -4.35 10.22 -6.75
C GLY A 193 -5.41 9.35 -6.09
N SER A 194 -6.20 8.66 -6.92
CA SER A 194 -7.24 7.76 -6.47
C SER A 194 -7.03 6.36 -7.03
N VAL A 195 -7.33 5.33 -6.23
CA VAL A 195 -7.34 3.93 -6.64
C VAL A 195 -8.61 3.31 -6.07
N GLY A 196 -9.51 2.86 -6.94
CA GLY A 196 -10.86 2.48 -6.54
C GLY A 196 -11.58 3.64 -5.84
N SER A 197 -12.18 3.38 -4.68
CA SER A 197 -12.88 4.41 -3.90
C SER A 197 -11.96 5.24 -2.99
N HIS A 198 -10.66 4.96 -2.95
CA HIS A 198 -9.71 5.61 -2.04
C HIS A 198 -8.91 6.73 -2.70
N ILE A 199 -8.68 7.82 -1.96
CA ILE A 199 -7.79 8.92 -2.33
C ILE A 199 -6.54 8.85 -1.44
N PHE A 200 -5.36 8.80 -2.05
CA PHE A 200 -4.08 8.58 -1.37
C PHE A 200 -3.27 9.87 -1.22
N TYR A 201 -2.55 9.96 -0.10
CA TYR A 201 -1.77 11.12 0.31
C TYR A 201 -0.42 10.69 0.88
N ARG A 202 0.56 11.56 0.69
CA ARG A 202 1.90 11.48 1.31
C ARG A 202 2.20 12.76 2.08
N TRP A 203 3.26 12.70 2.88
CA TRP A 203 3.82 13.88 3.52
C TRP A 203 4.20 14.96 2.51
N ARG A 204 4.32 16.19 3.01
CA ARG A 204 4.66 17.36 2.22
C ARG A 204 6.06 17.87 2.58
N GLY A 205 6.89 18.16 1.58
CA GLY A 205 8.17 18.83 1.73
C GLY A 205 9.11 18.18 2.74
N ALA A 206 9.45 18.90 3.82
CA ALA A 206 10.39 18.44 4.84
C ALA A 206 9.93 17.18 5.59
N LEU A 207 8.64 17.06 5.87
CA LEU A 207 8.10 15.86 6.54
C LEU A 207 8.35 14.60 5.70
N GLU A 208 8.20 14.69 4.38
CA GLU A 208 8.45 13.55 3.51
C GLU A 208 9.92 13.14 3.53
N ARG A 209 10.85 14.11 3.44
CA ARG A 209 12.29 13.84 3.50
C ARG A 209 12.71 13.18 4.81
N ASP A 210 12.15 13.63 5.92
CA ASP A 210 12.66 13.33 7.27
C ASP A 210 11.97 12.12 7.90
N LEU A 211 10.75 11.77 7.45
CA LEU A 211 9.96 10.67 8.01
C LEU A 211 9.91 9.43 7.10
N SER A 212 9.68 9.61 5.80
CA SER A 212 9.40 8.49 4.90
C SER A 212 10.64 7.64 4.62
N PHE A 213 10.50 6.32 4.79
CA PHE A 213 11.56 5.33 4.57
C PHE A 213 12.83 5.59 5.41
N ARG A 214 12.69 6.24 6.57
CA ARG A 214 13.78 6.50 7.54
C ARG A 214 13.73 5.55 8.75
N GLN A 215 12.96 4.49 8.64
CA GLN A 215 12.76 3.51 9.70
C GLN A 215 12.85 2.09 9.16
N ASP A 216 13.55 1.24 9.90
CA ASP A 216 13.62 -0.19 9.63
C ASP A 216 12.48 -0.95 10.32
N TYR A 217 12.02 -2.01 9.66
CA TYR A 217 11.12 -2.99 10.26
C TYR A 217 11.79 -3.67 11.47
N ALA A 218 11.11 -3.72 12.62
CA ALA A 218 11.68 -4.26 13.85
C ALA A 218 11.95 -5.78 13.80
N GLY A 219 11.28 -6.49 12.88
CA GLY A 219 11.32 -7.94 12.77
C GLY A 219 10.53 -8.69 13.85
N VAL A 220 9.91 -7.97 14.79
CA VAL A 220 9.11 -8.53 15.88
C VAL A 220 7.69 -8.00 15.81
N GLU A 221 6.72 -8.90 15.92
CA GLU A 221 5.30 -8.55 15.86
C GLU A 221 4.65 -8.57 17.24
N PRO A 222 4.03 -7.47 17.69
CA PRO A 222 3.36 -7.43 18.99
C PRO A 222 2.20 -8.42 19.06
N ALA A 223 1.83 -8.78 20.30
CA ALA A 223 0.58 -9.48 20.53
C ALA A 223 -0.60 -8.60 20.09
N ILE A 224 -1.54 -9.20 19.36
CA ILE A 224 -2.82 -8.55 19.04
C ILE A 224 -3.60 -8.46 20.36
N PRO A 225 -4.12 -7.28 20.73
CA PRO A 225 -4.86 -7.13 21.98
C PRO A 225 -6.06 -8.07 22.09
N VAL A 226 -6.36 -8.55 23.29
CA VAL A 226 -7.31 -9.66 23.50
C VAL A 226 -8.76 -9.29 23.11
N HIS A 227 -9.15 -8.03 23.30
CA HIS A 227 -10.46 -7.50 22.87
C HIS A 227 -10.62 -7.44 21.34
N VAL A 228 -9.51 -7.52 20.61
CA VAL A 228 -9.44 -7.54 19.16
C VAL A 228 -9.31 -8.98 18.63
N ALA A 229 -8.69 -9.88 19.41
CA ALA A 229 -8.32 -11.24 19.00
C ALA A 229 -9.45 -12.29 19.07
N ALA A 230 -10.62 -11.99 19.65
CA ALA A 230 -11.71 -12.96 19.88
C ALA A 230 -12.35 -13.59 18.61
N ALA A 231 -11.79 -13.33 17.43
CA ALA A 231 -12.25 -13.86 16.14
C ALA A 231 -11.21 -14.68 15.36
N SER A 232 -10.02 -14.93 15.91
CA SER A 232 -8.92 -15.61 15.21
C SER A 232 -8.81 -17.12 15.49
N THR A 233 -9.83 -17.76 16.08
CA THR A 233 -9.71 -19.16 16.54
C THR A 233 -9.85 -20.25 15.48
N ASP A 234 -10.12 -19.93 14.22
CA ASP A 234 -10.13 -20.92 13.14
C ASP A 234 -8.97 -20.68 12.16
N MET A 235 -7.77 -21.15 12.51
CA MET A 235 -6.72 -21.37 11.51
C MET A 235 -5.68 -22.39 12.00
N THR A 236 -5.83 -23.64 11.57
CA THR A 236 -4.69 -24.56 11.45
C THR A 236 -3.85 -24.05 10.27
N PRO A 237 -2.51 -23.89 10.38
CA PRO A 237 -1.71 -23.41 9.27
C PRO A 237 -1.57 -24.52 8.21
N SER A 238 -2.43 -24.49 7.19
CA SER A 238 -2.18 -25.20 5.93
C SER A 238 -1.22 -24.35 5.10
N MET A 239 0.07 -24.68 5.17
CA MET A 239 1.06 -24.22 4.21
C MET A 239 0.61 -24.65 2.80
N PRO A 240 0.55 -23.76 1.80
CA PRO A 240 0.40 -24.20 0.42
C PRO A 240 1.67 -24.96 0.01
N GLU A 241 1.46 -26.17 -0.50
CA GLU A 241 2.49 -27.02 -1.08
C GLU A 241 3.27 -26.24 -2.14
N ALA A 242 4.60 -26.28 -2.04
CA ALA A 242 5.51 -25.52 -2.87
C ALA A 242 5.37 -25.91 -4.34
N ALA A 243 4.70 -25.07 -5.13
CA ALA A 243 4.77 -25.13 -6.58
C ALA A 243 6.17 -24.66 -7.03
N HIS A 244 7.03 -25.62 -7.34
CA HIS A 244 8.13 -25.55 -8.31
C HIS A 244 8.77 -24.17 -8.52
N GLY A 245 9.51 -23.69 -7.52
CA GLY A 245 10.42 -22.55 -7.65
C GLY A 245 11.84 -23.04 -7.91
N VAL A 246 12.46 -22.59 -8.99
CA VAL A 246 13.88 -22.81 -9.28
C VAL A 246 14.71 -22.01 -8.27
N VAL A 247 15.48 -22.71 -7.43
CA VAL A 247 16.43 -22.10 -6.49
C VAL A 247 17.79 -21.99 -7.18
N ILE A 248 18.27 -20.76 -7.40
CA ILE A 248 19.63 -20.49 -7.85
C ILE A 248 20.50 -20.25 -6.61
N HIS A 249 21.33 -21.24 -6.24
CA HIS A 249 22.41 -21.02 -5.29
C HIS A 249 23.62 -20.42 -6.04
N ARG A 250 23.96 -19.16 -5.74
CA ARG A 250 25.21 -18.54 -6.20
C ARG A 250 26.31 -18.99 -5.23
N GLY A 251 27.14 -19.95 -5.66
CA GLY A 251 28.23 -20.49 -4.86
C GLY A 251 29.29 -19.44 -4.53
N GLU A 252 29.62 -19.36 -3.24
CA GLU A 252 30.81 -18.75 -2.66
C GLU A 252 32.07 -19.38 -3.30
N LEU A 253 33.01 -18.56 -3.78
CA LEU A 253 34.28 -19.03 -4.34
C LEU A 253 35.33 -19.12 -3.23
N ASP A 254 35.65 -20.35 -2.82
CA ASP A 254 36.86 -20.63 -2.05
C ASP A 254 38.11 -20.24 -2.86
N ARG A 255 38.96 -19.42 -2.25
CA ARG A 255 40.20 -18.89 -2.83
C ARG A 255 41.35 -19.87 -2.57
N GLY A 256 41.69 -20.68 -3.56
CA GLY A 256 42.94 -21.47 -3.64
C GLY A 256 43.85 -20.98 -4.77
N PRO A 257 45.19 -21.17 -4.70
CA PRO A 257 46.12 -20.41 -5.52
C PRO A 257 46.35 -20.98 -6.93
N SER A 258 46.28 -20.07 -7.91
CA SER A 258 47.10 -19.94 -9.12
C SER A 258 47.55 -21.20 -9.87
N ALA A 259 46.90 -21.50 -11.00
CA ALA A 259 47.56 -21.93 -12.22
C ALA A 259 46.75 -21.53 -13.48
N SER A 260 47.46 -20.98 -14.45
CA SER A 260 47.01 -20.32 -15.68
C SER A 260 46.59 -21.28 -16.81
N ALA A 261 45.39 -21.10 -17.37
CA ALA A 261 44.98 -21.53 -18.73
C ALA A 261 43.62 -20.90 -19.13
N PRO A 262 43.32 -20.73 -20.45
CA PRO A 262 42.35 -19.76 -20.95
C PRO A 262 40.87 -20.18 -20.84
N VAL A 263 40.03 -19.15 -20.77
CA VAL A 263 38.56 -19.22 -20.72
C VAL A 263 38.00 -19.82 -22.01
N THR A 264 37.27 -20.92 -21.88
CA THR A 264 36.37 -21.42 -22.92
C THR A 264 34.96 -21.44 -22.34
N MET A 265 34.05 -20.66 -22.93
CA MET A 265 32.62 -20.67 -22.60
C MET A 265 32.04 -22.04 -22.97
N ALA A 266 31.82 -22.90 -21.98
CA ALA A 266 31.15 -24.19 -22.17
C ALA A 266 29.64 -24.02 -21.92
N GLY A 267 28.86 -24.44 -22.91
CA GLY A 267 27.40 -24.32 -22.94
C GLY A 267 26.69 -25.01 -21.77
N VAL A 268 25.54 -24.44 -21.41
CA VAL A 268 24.59 -25.02 -20.46
C VAL A 268 24.01 -26.31 -21.05
N ARG A 269 24.25 -27.45 -20.40
CA ARG A 269 23.52 -28.70 -20.67
C ARG A 269 22.26 -28.73 -19.81
N ILE A 270 21.10 -28.78 -20.45
CA ILE A 270 19.81 -29.01 -19.79
C ILE A 270 19.55 -30.52 -19.81
N HIS A 271 19.57 -31.16 -18.64
CA HIS A 271 19.07 -32.53 -18.49
C HIS A 271 17.57 -32.50 -18.19
N ARG A 272 16.75 -33.02 -19.11
CA ARG A 272 15.32 -33.22 -18.92
C ARG A 272 15.12 -34.62 -18.35
N ASN A 273 14.88 -34.75 -17.04
CA ASN A 273 14.51 -36.04 -16.46
C ASN A 273 13.07 -36.35 -16.87
N GLY A 274 12.91 -37.20 -17.88
CA GLY A 274 11.64 -37.82 -18.23
C GLY A 274 11.31 -38.93 -17.25
N ILE A 275 10.13 -38.87 -16.64
CA ILE A 275 9.46 -40.04 -16.08
C ILE A 275 8.73 -40.72 -17.23
N ALA A 276 9.05 -42.00 -17.45
CA ALA A 276 8.40 -42.85 -18.42
C ALA A 276 6.96 -43.12 -18.00
N HIS A 277 6.01 -42.81 -18.88
CA HIS A 277 4.71 -43.46 -18.89
C HIS A 277 4.50 -44.06 -20.28
N ASP A 278 4.42 -45.38 -20.28
CA ASP A 278 4.10 -46.25 -21.40
C ASP A 278 2.58 -46.23 -21.60
N THR A 279 2.10 -45.71 -22.73
CA THR A 279 0.91 -46.23 -23.43
C THR A 279 0.90 -45.74 -24.89
N ALA A 280 0.48 -46.67 -25.75
CA ALA A 280 0.56 -46.70 -27.19
C ALA A 280 -0.26 -45.64 -27.96
N ASP A 281 0.28 -45.28 -29.12
CA ASP A 281 -0.36 -45.18 -30.45
C ASP A 281 -1.54 -44.21 -30.65
N ALA A 282 -1.27 -43.13 -31.41
CA ALA A 282 -2.01 -42.76 -32.63
C ALA A 282 -1.46 -41.43 -33.16
N ALA A 283 -0.87 -41.48 -34.36
CA ALA A 283 -0.48 -40.31 -35.14
C ALA A 283 -1.73 -39.60 -35.69
N GLN A 284 -1.81 -38.28 -35.52
CA GLN A 284 -2.60 -37.45 -36.42
C GLN A 284 -1.97 -36.06 -36.57
N GLU A 285 -1.39 -35.86 -37.74
CA GLU A 285 -0.91 -34.62 -38.31
C GLU A 285 -2.09 -33.69 -38.61
N VAL A 286 -2.06 -32.45 -38.13
CA VAL A 286 -3.04 -31.41 -38.50
C VAL A 286 -2.28 -30.21 -39.06
N VAL A 287 -2.53 -30.00 -40.35
CA VAL A 287 -2.04 -28.92 -41.22
C VAL A 287 -2.74 -27.61 -40.83
N VAL A 288 -1.95 -26.54 -40.73
CA VAL A 288 -2.44 -25.16 -40.58
C VAL A 288 -2.81 -24.65 -41.97
N GLY A 289 -4.11 -24.41 -42.19
CA GLY A 289 -4.61 -23.70 -43.37
C GLY A 289 -4.69 -22.20 -43.10
N GLU A 290 -4.04 -21.41 -43.96
CA GLU A 290 -4.29 -19.97 -44.10
C GLU A 290 -5.68 -19.74 -44.70
N GLU A 291 -6.54 -19.01 -43.99
CA GLU A 291 -7.81 -18.54 -44.54
C GLU A 291 -7.67 -17.11 -45.05
N SER A 292 -7.91 -16.97 -46.35
CA SER A 292 -7.92 -15.74 -47.11
C SER A 292 -9.29 -15.06 -47.03
N ASP A 293 -9.25 -13.74 -46.91
CA ASP A 293 -10.37 -12.80 -47.02
C ASP A 293 -11.11 -12.94 -48.37
N PRO A 294 -12.43 -12.69 -48.42
CA PRO A 294 -12.96 -12.08 -49.63
C PRO A 294 -14.02 -10.97 -49.41
N SER A 295 -13.74 -9.88 -50.15
CA SER A 295 -14.64 -8.97 -50.91
C SER A 295 -15.38 -7.85 -50.18
#